data_AF-A0A6L2JWK4-F1
#
_entry.id   AF-A0A6L2JWK4-F1
#
_cell.length_a   1.000
_cell.length_b   1.000
_cell.length_c   1.000
_cell.angle_alpha   90.00
_cell.angle_beta   90.00
_cell.angle_gamma   90.00
#
_symmetry.space_group_name_H-M   'P 1'
#
loop_
_entity.id
_entity.type
_entity.pdbx_description
1 polymer ?
#
loop_
_entity_poly.entity_id
_entity_poly.type
_entity_poly.pdbx_seq_one_letter_code
_entity_poly.pdbx_strand_id
1 'polypeptide(L)'
;MKKEQNGKGDILGLENTHQSSTSRATHAKTSSSKDDAPFLIVSDDEEGLPDFFELKDANACHLKISSITPLAWKNHLDNHIDLELLDLHDCCYAKQAIVNNAMNRIYHELLQVIEKLRCECDVIRSKERARDEEYDGLRVKYEAFMIDFEKNPTVIFLREKISALSTEAKEHKLSLNRMMLESQKLEVVEVSFQKEVEELKQDKREVVSKFIPYVVMELVHSDNMGSLVGKLVSFAIVYGRCRAFEQVAGIKEPFDLSKLKDYRSSYKKDHTQASNDLATATFPWLDEFVVDPSAPIEALLSKNPLTLQRPAPSRT
;
A
#
# COMPACT_ATOMS: atom_id res chain seq x y z
N MET A 1 -13.73 -35.67 -41.31
CA MET A 1 -14.01 -35.37 -39.88
C MET A 1 -12.77 -34.74 -39.26
N LYS A 2 -12.70 -33.40 -39.22
CA LYS A 2 -11.63 -32.64 -38.57
C LYS A 2 -12.09 -32.30 -37.15
N LYS A 3 -11.30 -32.67 -36.14
CA LYS A 3 -11.52 -32.28 -34.74
C LYS A 3 -10.93 -30.89 -34.52
N GLU A 4 -11.80 -29.96 -34.20
CA GLU A 4 -11.52 -28.59 -33.79
C GLU A 4 -11.23 -28.62 -32.28
N GLN A 5 -10.03 -28.20 -31.87
CA GLN A 5 -9.67 -28.05 -30.46
C GLN A 5 -9.91 -26.60 -30.05
N ASN A 6 -10.91 -26.40 -29.20
CA ASN A 6 -11.19 -25.14 -28.52
C ASN A 6 -10.09 -24.83 -27.49
N GLY A 7 -9.28 -23.82 -27.78
CA GLY A 7 -8.37 -23.19 -26.83
C GLY A 7 -9.15 -22.27 -25.89
N LYS A 8 -9.15 -22.63 -24.60
CA LYS A 8 -9.71 -21.85 -23.50
C LYS A 8 -8.65 -20.83 -23.10
N GLY A 9 -8.84 -19.57 -23.47
CA GLY A 9 -7.96 -18.47 -23.08
C GLY A 9 -8.30 -17.98 -21.68
N ASP A 10 -7.38 -18.17 -20.75
CA ASP A 10 -7.43 -17.57 -19.42
C ASP A 10 -7.12 -16.07 -19.53
N ILE A 11 -8.16 -15.26 -19.35
CA ILE A 11 -8.09 -13.80 -19.25
C ILE A 11 -7.61 -13.48 -17.83
N LEU A 12 -6.31 -13.21 -17.68
CA LEU A 12 -5.75 -12.62 -16.48
C LEU A 12 -6.25 -11.17 -16.38
N GLY A 13 -7.19 -10.96 -15.45
CA GLY A 13 -7.65 -9.63 -15.06
C GLY A 13 -6.53 -8.85 -14.39
N LEU A 14 -6.05 -7.83 -15.09
CA LEU A 14 -5.24 -6.75 -14.51
C LEU A 14 -6.18 -5.80 -13.78
N GLU A 15 -6.26 -5.97 -12.47
CA GLU A 15 -7.00 -5.11 -11.55
C GLU A 15 -6.21 -3.81 -11.33
N ASN A 16 -6.42 -2.83 -12.22
CA ASN A 16 -5.88 -1.47 -12.06
C ASN A 16 -6.68 -0.74 -10.97
N THR A 17 -6.13 -0.71 -9.76
CA THR A 17 -6.58 0.14 -8.66
C THR A 17 -6.20 1.59 -8.95
N HIS A 18 -7.02 2.28 -9.74
CA HIS A 18 -6.97 3.74 -9.85
C HIS A 18 -7.71 4.36 -8.66
N GLN A 19 -6.92 4.65 -7.62
CA GLN A 19 -7.30 5.57 -6.55
C GLN A 19 -7.34 6.99 -7.14
N SER A 20 -8.46 7.36 -7.74
CA SER A 20 -8.66 8.71 -8.29
C SER A 20 -8.98 9.68 -7.15
N SER A 21 -8.05 10.61 -6.95
CA SER A 21 -8.10 11.65 -5.94
C SER A 21 -9.31 12.56 -6.14
N THR A 22 -9.95 12.85 -5.01
CA THR A 22 -11.03 13.81 -4.82
C THR A 22 -10.68 15.19 -5.38
N SER A 23 -11.22 15.51 -6.56
CA SER A 23 -11.21 16.86 -7.13
C SER A 23 -12.41 17.64 -6.61
N ARG A 24 -12.12 18.41 -5.55
CA ARG A 24 -12.75 19.66 -5.11
C ARG A 24 -13.89 20.18 -6.03
N ALA A 25 -15.12 20.06 -5.54
CA ALA A 25 -16.27 20.75 -6.10
C ALA A 25 -16.12 22.27 -5.91
N THR A 26 -15.77 22.98 -6.96
CA THR A 26 -15.95 24.43 -7.05
C THR A 26 -17.44 24.73 -7.19
N HIS A 27 -18.06 25.15 -6.09
CA HIS A 27 -19.39 25.75 -6.12
C HIS A 27 -19.36 26.98 -7.04
N ALA A 28 -19.89 26.83 -8.25
CA ALA A 28 -20.25 27.94 -9.10
C ALA A 28 -21.35 28.73 -8.38
N LYS A 29 -21.05 30.00 -8.07
CA LYS A 29 -22.04 30.98 -7.63
C LYS A 29 -23.07 31.13 -8.75
N THR A 30 -24.23 30.52 -8.57
CA THR A 30 -25.43 30.88 -9.31
C THR A 30 -25.73 32.34 -9.01
N SER A 31 -25.61 33.17 -10.04
CA SER A 31 -26.15 34.52 -10.03
C SER A 31 -27.65 34.42 -9.77
N SER A 32 -28.05 34.87 -8.58
CA SER A 32 -29.43 35.19 -8.25
C SER A 32 -29.92 36.21 -9.28
N SER A 33 -30.65 35.75 -10.30
CA SER A 33 -31.48 36.67 -11.09
C SER A 33 -32.66 37.02 -10.20
N LYS A 34 -32.75 38.31 -9.87
CA LYS A 34 -33.94 38.93 -9.32
C LYS A 34 -34.92 39.10 -10.47
N ASP A 35 -35.47 38.00 -10.95
CA ASP A 35 -36.71 38.04 -11.71
C ASP A 35 -37.82 37.72 -10.73
N ASP A 36 -38.20 38.73 -9.95
CA ASP A 36 -39.50 38.83 -9.29
C ASP A 36 -40.57 38.99 -10.38
N ALA A 37 -40.69 37.98 -11.25
CA ALA A 37 -41.84 37.83 -12.12
C ALA A 37 -42.97 37.30 -11.23
N PRO A 38 -44.09 38.04 -11.07
CA PRO A 38 -45.20 37.56 -10.28
C PRO A 38 -45.68 36.25 -10.92
N PHE A 39 -45.49 35.14 -10.22
CA PHE A 39 -46.26 33.94 -10.48
C PHE A 39 -47.72 34.39 -10.49
N LEU A 40 -48.40 34.19 -11.63
CA LEU A 40 -49.84 34.38 -11.75
C LEU A 40 -50.50 33.52 -10.67
N ILE A 41 -50.78 34.13 -9.53
CA ILE A 41 -51.75 33.62 -8.58
C ILE A 41 -53.08 33.80 -9.31
N VAL A 42 -53.52 32.73 -9.96
CA VAL A 42 -54.90 32.59 -10.40
C VAL A 42 -55.73 32.62 -9.12
N SER A 43 -56.19 33.80 -8.74
CA SER A 43 -57.15 33.98 -7.66
C SER A 43 -58.46 33.36 -8.10
N ASP A 44 -58.81 32.26 -7.44
CA ASP A 44 -59.97 31.39 -7.68
C ASP A 44 -61.25 32.05 -7.12
N ASP A 45 -61.51 33.30 -7.51
CA ASP A 45 -62.65 34.10 -7.04
C ASP A 45 -63.86 33.95 -8.00
N GLU A 46 -64.07 32.75 -8.56
CA GLU A 46 -65.24 32.41 -9.38
C GLU A 46 -66.39 31.90 -8.48
N GLU A 47 -66.92 32.81 -7.66
CA GLU A 47 -68.25 32.65 -7.06
C GLU A 47 -69.30 32.71 -8.17
N GLY A 48 -69.71 31.55 -8.69
CA GLY A 48 -70.99 31.42 -9.38
C GLY A 48 -70.99 30.83 -10.79
N LEU A 49 -70.11 29.89 -11.13
CA LEU A 49 -70.32 29.03 -12.31
C LEU A 49 -71.26 27.86 -11.92
N PRO A 50 -72.50 27.79 -12.47
CA PRO A 50 -73.39 26.67 -12.21
C PRO A 50 -72.75 25.37 -12.74
N ASP A 51 -72.80 24.34 -11.92
CA ASP A 51 -72.19 23.04 -12.17
C ASP A 51 -72.65 22.49 -13.54
N PHE A 52 -71.69 22.23 -14.44
CA PHE A 52 -71.92 21.75 -15.81
C PHE A 52 -72.73 20.44 -15.85
N PHE A 53 -72.83 19.73 -14.72
CA PHE A 53 -73.68 18.56 -14.55
C PHE A 53 -75.19 18.84 -14.60
N GLU A 54 -75.67 20.06 -14.33
CA GLU A 54 -77.11 20.37 -14.35
C GLU A 54 -77.72 20.44 -15.77
N LEU A 55 -76.92 20.72 -16.82
CA LEU A 55 -77.45 20.89 -18.18
C LEU A 55 -77.69 19.54 -18.90
N LYS A 56 -76.90 18.51 -18.58
CA LYS A 56 -77.13 17.14 -19.11
C LYS A 56 -78.39 16.51 -18.51
N ASP A 57 -78.74 16.88 -17.29
CA ASP A 57 -79.94 16.39 -16.62
C ASP A 57 -81.23 17.02 -17.15
N ALA A 58 -81.19 18.23 -17.72
CA ALA A 58 -82.38 18.89 -18.26
C ALA A 58 -83.03 18.12 -19.44
N ASN A 59 -82.23 17.66 -20.41
CA ASN A 59 -82.74 16.86 -21.53
C ASN A 59 -83.16 15.44 -21.11
N ALA A 60 -82.44 14.86 -20.14
CA ALA A 60 -82.82 13.58 -19.56
C ALA A 60 -84.14 13.70 -18.79
N CYS A 61 -84.35 14.77 -18.02
CA CYS A 61 -85.60 15.09 -17.34
C CYS A 61 -86.75 15.32 -18.32
N HIS A 62 -86.53 16.02 -19.45
CA HIS A 62 -87.59 16.25 -20.45
C HIS A 62 -88.07 14.95 -21.10
N LEU A 63 -87.15 14.06 -21.48
CA LEU A 63 -87.48 12.74 -22.04
C LEU A 63 -88.17 11.84 -20.99
N LYS A 64 -87.72 11.92 -19.73
CA LYS A 64 -88.29 11.13 -18.63
C LYS A 64 -89.71 11.61 -18.34
N ILE A 65 -89.94 12.91 -18.14
CA ILE A 65 -91.28 13.51 -17.91
C ILE A 65 -92.23 13.22 -19.07
N SER A 66 -91.78 13.30 -20.32
CA SER A 66 -92.59 12.95 -21.49
C SER A 66 -93.03 11.49 -21.50
N SER A 67 -92.21 10.58 -20.96
CA SER A 67 -92.50 9.14 -20.93
C SER A 67 -93.49 8.70 -19.84
N ILE A 68 -93.64 9.48 -18.76
CA ILE A 68 -94.55 9.17 -17.62
C ILE A 68 -95.86 9.98 -17.64
N THR A 69 -96.05 10.89 -18.61
CA THR A 69 -97.26 11.72 -18.66
C THR A 69 -98.46 10.95 -19.29
N PRO A 70 -99.60 10.81 -18.59
CA PRO A 70 -100.76 10.06 -19.09
C PRO A 70 -101.39 10.66 -20.37
N LEU A 71 -101.84 9.80 -21.30
CA LEU A 71 -102.36 10.22 -22.62
C LEU A 71 -103.51 11.24 -22.55
N ALA A 72 -104.35 11.19 -21.50
CA ALA A 72 -105.50 12.08 -21.31
C ALA A 72 -105.10 13.53 -20.96
N TRP A 73 -103.85 13.76 -20.54
CA TRP A 73 -103.34 15.08 -20.17
C TRP A 73 -102.51 15.74 -21.28
N LYS A 74 -102.25 14.99 -22.36
CA LYS A 74 -101.44 15.43 -23.51
C LYS A 74 -102.04 16.66 -24.19
N ASN A 75 -103.37 16.70 -24.36
CA ASN A 75 -104.08 17.83 -24.97
C ASN A 75 -104.33 18.99 -23.98
N HIS A 76 -104.12 18.78 -22.68
CA HIS A 76 -104.30 19.82 -21.66
C HIS A 76 -103.01 20.60 -21.40
N LEU A 77 -101.88 19.92 -21.62
CA LEU A 77 -100.56 20.52 -21.66
C LEU A 77 -100.35 21.35 -22.94
N ASP A 78 -100.89 20.93 -24.09
CA ASP A 78 -100.83 21.68 -25.37
C ASP A 78 -101.35 23.13 -25.34
N ASN A 79 -102.13 23.55 -24.33
CA ASN A 79 -102.61 24.94 -24.21
C ASN A 79 -102.02 25.71 -23.00
N HIS A 80 -101.26 25.04 -22.13
CA HIS A 80 -100.63 25.65 -20.94
C HIS A 80 -99.10 25.53 -20.95
N ILE A 81 -98.54 24.89 -21.98
CA ILE A 81 -97.11 24.72 -22.23
C ILE A 81 -96.44 25.97 -22.82
N ASP A 82 -97.19 26.96 -23.29
CA ASP A 82 -96.64 27.89 -24.29
C ASP A 82 -95.79 29.06 -23.76
N LEU A 83 -95.87 29.41 -22.47
CA LEU A 83 -95.15 30.60 -21.96
C LEU A 83 -94.03 30.25 -20.98
N GLU A 84 -94.28 29.41 -19.98
CA GLU A 84 -93.24 29.04 -18.99
C GLU A 84 -92.15 28.13 -19.60
N LEU A 85 -92.52 27.25 -20.54
CA LEU A 85 -91.54 26.40 -21.23
C LEU A 85 -90.71 27.21 -22.24
N LEU A 86 -91.34 28.19 -22.90
CA LEU A 86 -90.65 29.10 -23.82
C LEU A 86 -89.69 30.03 -23.06
N ASP A 87 -90.11 30.56 -21.91
CA ASP A 87 -89.25 31.36 -21.03
C ASP A 87 -88.07 30.54 -20.48
N LEU A 88 -88.31 29.27 -20.09
CA LEU A 88 -87.24 28.36 -19.68
C LEU A 88 -86.27 28.06 -20.83
N HIS A 89 -86.78 27.85 -22.04
CA HIS A 89 -85.96 27.60 -23.23
C HIS A 89 -85.09 28.80 -23.57
N ASP A 90 -85.66 30.01 -23.60
CA ASP A 90 -84.94 31.24 -23.89
C ASP A 90 -83.93 31.56 -22.78
N CYS A 91 -84.27 31.30 -21.51
CA CYS A 91 -83.36 31.38 -20.38
C CYS A 91 -82.19 30.40 -20.53
N CYS A 92 -82.43 29.15 -20.96
CA CYS A 92 -81.39 28.17 -21.25
C CYS A 92 -80.48 28.63 -22.40
N TYR A 93 -81.03 29.20 -23.48
CA TYR A 93 -80.23 29.76 -24.58
C TYR A 93 -79.39 30.97 -24.15
N ALA A 94 -79.95 31.86 -23.34
CA ALA A 94 -79.22 33.01 -22.80
C ALA A 94 -78.06 32.56 -21.89
N LYS A 95 -78.32 31.59 -20.98
CA LYS A 95 -77.28 30.98 -20.15
C LYS A 95 -76.19 30.31 -20.99
N GLN A 96 -76.58 29.57 -22.03
CA GLN A 96 -75.63 28.94 -22.95
C GLN A 96 -74.77 29.98 -23.69
N ALA A 97 -75.36 31.09 -24.14
CA ALA A 97 -74.63 32.17 -24.80
C ALA A 97 -73.62 32.83 -23.85
N ILE A 98 -73.97 33.03 -22.58
CA ILE A 98 -73.05 33.56 -21.55
C ILE A 98 -71.86 32.62 -21.37
N VAL A 99 -72.11 31.32 -21.20
CA VAL A 99 -71.04 30.32 -21.03
C VAL A 99 -70.15 30.23 -22.27
N ASN A 100 -70.74 30.19 -23.47
CA ASN A 100 -69.98 30.17 -24.72
C ASN A 100 -69.09 31.40 -24.89
N ASN A 101 -69.59 32.59 -24.55
CA ASN A 101 -68.81 33.82 -24.62
C ASN A 101 -67.67 33.83 -23.60
N ALA A 102 -67.92 33.35 -22.38
CA ALA A 102 -66.88 33.19 -21.36
C ALA A 102 -65.78 32.20 -21.82
N MET A 103 -66.18 31.02 -22.33
CA MET A 103 -65.24 30.03 -22.86
C MET A 103 -64.45 30.57 -24.06
N ASN A 104 -65.07 31.29 -24.99
CA ASN A 104 -64.38 31.88 -26.13
C ASN A 104 -63.35 32.93 -25.69
N ARG A 105 -63.68 33.75 -24.68
CA ARG A 105 -62.72 34.70 -24.11
C ARG A 105 -61.52 33.98 -23.50
N ILE A 106 -61.75 32.96 -22.67
CA ILE A 106 -60.68 32.14 -22.08
C ILE A 106 -59.83 31.49 -23.17
N TYR A 107 -60.46 30.95 -24.22
CA TYR A 107 -59.76 30.33 -25.34
C TYR A 107 -58.84 31.32 -26.07
N HIS A 108 -59.30 32.56 -26.31
CA HIS A 108 -58.46 33.59 -26.92
C HIS A 108 -57.30 34.02 -26.02
N GLU A 109 -57.52 34.16 -24.72
CA GLU A 109 -56.45 34.46 -23.74
C GLU A 109 -55.41 33.32 -23.72
N LEU A 110 -55.86 32.07 -23.71
CA LEU A 110 -54.99 30.89 -23.77
C LEU A 110 -54.18 30.84 -25.08
N LEU A 111 -54.81 31.13 -26.23
CA LEU A 111 -54.12 31.20 -27.51
C LEU A 111 -53.03 32.27 -27.51
N GLN A 112 -53.29 33.47 -26.97
CA GLN A 112 -52.28 34.52 -26.87
C GLN A 112 -51.10 34.08 -25.99
N VAL A 113 -51.35 33.39 -24.88
CA VAL A 113 -50.30 32.83 -24.02
C VAL A 113 -49.48 31.77 -24.76
N ILE A 114 -50.14 30.87 -25.51
CA ILE A 114 -49.46 29.83 -26.31
C ILE A 114 -48.56 30.47 -27.38
N GLU A 115 -49.05 31.48 -28.09
CA GLU A 115 -48.26 32.19 -29.12
C GLU A 115 -47.04 32.88 -28.49
N LYS A 116 -47.23 33.55 -27.34
CA LYS A 116 -46.13 34.18 -26.60
C LYS A 116 -45.07 33.15 -26.17
N LEU A 117 -45.49 32.04 -25.57
CA LEU A 117 -44.58 30.97 -25.15
C LEU A 117 -43.85 30.34 -26.32
N ARG A 118 -44.50 30.23 -27.49
CA ARG A 118 -43.85 29.74 -28.71
C ARG A 118 -42.72 30.66 -29.15
N CYS A 119 -42.94 31.98 -29.16
CA CYS A 119 -41.89 32.95 -29.48
C CYS A 119 -40.72 32.89 -28.48
N GLU A 120 -41.00 32.80 -27.18
CA GLU A 120 -39.97 32.66 -26.15
C GLU A 120 -39.17 31.36 -26.31
N CYS A 121 -39.83 30.24 -26.61
CA CYS A 121 -39.17 28.97 -26.92
C CYS A 121 -38.20 29.08 -28.10
N ASP A 122 -38.58 29.77 -29.17
CA ASP A 122 -37.72 29.94 -30.35
C ASP A 122 -36.51 30.83 -30.04
N VAL A 123 -36.66 31.86 -29.20
CA VAL A 123 -35.54 32.66 -28.69
C VAL A 123 -34.58 31.80 -27.87
N ILE A 124 -35.08 30.97 -26.95
CA ILE A 124 -34.25 30.07 -26.14
C ILE A 124 -33.48 29.10 -27.04
N ARG A 125 -34.15 28.49 -28.03
CA ARG A 125 -33.53 27.54 -28.97
C ARG A 125 -32.46 28.21 -29.85
N SER A 126 -32.66 29.45 -30.27
CA SER A 126 -31.64 30.19 -31.03
C SER A 126 -30.41 30.50 -30.17
N LYS A 127 -30.61 30.90 -28.91
CA LYS A 127 -29.53 31.15 -27.95
C LYS A 127 -28.74 29.89 -27.62
N GLU A 128 -29.42 28.74 -27.52
CA GLU A 128 -28.78 27.45 -27.30
C GLU A 128 -27.87 27.06 -28.47
N ARG A 129 -28.38 27.13 -29.71
CA ARG A 129 -27.56 26.89 -30.92
C ARG A 129 -26.33 27.79 -31.00
N ALA A 130 -26.48 29.08 -30.68
CA ALA A 130 -25.35 30.01 -30.66
C ALA A 130 -24.27 29.62 -29.63
N ARG A 131 -24.66 29.09 -28.46
CA ARG A 131 -23.70 28.58 -27.47
C ARG A 131 -23.01 27.30 -27.93
N ASP A 132 -23.74 26.40 -28.59
CA ASP A 132 -23.17 25.16 -29.12
C ASP A 132 -22.11 25.46 -30.19
N GLU A 133 -22.39 26.41 -31.07
CA GLU A 133 -21.43 26.89 -32.09
C GLU A 133 -20.18 27.53 -31.44
N GLU A 134 -20.34 28.33 -30.38
CA GLU A 134 -19.21 28.88 -29.62
C GLU A 134 -18.37 27.77 -28.98
N TYR A 135 -19.02 26.76 -28.39
CA TYR A 135 -18.35 25.64 -27.74
C TYR A 135 -17.56 24.79 -28.74
N ASP A 136 -18.15 24.49 -29.91
CA ASP A 136 -17.44 23.75 -30.96
C ASP A 136 -16.28 24.58 -31.55
N GLY A 137 -16.45 25.89 -31.70
CA GLY A 137 -15.35 26.79 -32.05
C GLY A 137 -14.20 26.76 -31.04
N LEU A 138 -14.52 26.69 -29.74
CA LEU A 138 -13.51 26.56 -28.68
C LEU A 138 -12.83 25.19 -28.70
N ARG A 139 -13.58 24.11 -28.94
CA ARG A 139 -13.05 22.76 -29.07
C ARG A 139 -12.02 22.67 -30.19
N VAL A 140 -12.34 23.19 -31.38
CA VAL A 140 -11.41 23.20 -32.53
C VAL A 140 -10.14 23.99 -32.19
N LYS A 141 -10.25 25.14 -31.51
CA LYS A 141 -9.08 25.92 -31.06
C LYS A 141 -8.22 25.14 -30.07
N TYR A 142 -8.85 24.46 -29.11
CA TYR A 142 -8.14 23.64 -28.13
C TYR A 142 -7.41 22.48 -28.80
N GLU A 143 -8.06 21.76 -29.72
CA GLU A 143 -7.43 20.68 -30.49
C GLU A 143 -6.25 21.19 -31.31
N ALA A 144 -6.39 22.33 -31.99
CA ALA A 144 -5.29 22.95 -32.73
C ALA A 144 -4.12 23.33 -31.82
N PHE A 145 -4.40 23.90 -30.64
CA PHE A 145 -3.38 24.23 -29.65
C PHE A 145 -2.67 22.97 -29.12
N MET A 146 -3.41 21.89 -28.84
CA MET A 146 -2.82 20.63 -28.40
C MET A 146 -1.92 20.01 -29.46
N ILE A 147 -2.32 20.06 -30.73
CA ILE A 147 -1.48 19.61 -31.86
C ILE A 147 -0.19 20.44 -31.96
N ASP A 148 -0.29 21.77 -31.80
CA ASP A 148 0.89 22.65 -31.81
C ASP A 148 1.81 22.37 -30.62
N PHE A 149 1.23 22.18 -29.43
CA PHE A 149 1.96 21.80 -28.22
C PHE A 149 2.67 20.45 -28.37
N GLU A 150 2.04 19.44 -28.96
CA GLU A 150 2.66 18.15 -29.24
C GLU A 150 3.80 18.24 -30.25
N LYS A 151 3.72 19.18 -31.19
CA LYS A 151 4.79 19.46 -32.16
C LYS A 151 5.93 20.30 -31.57
N ASN A 152 5.79 20.82 -30.35
CA ASN A 152 6.82 21.62 -29.72
C ASN A 152 8.10 20.76 -29.54
N PRO A 153 9.26 21.19 -30.05
CA PRO A 153 10.50 20.41 -29.99
C PRO A 153 10.93 20.10 -28.54
N THR A 154 10.59 20.96 -27.59
CA THR A 154 10.86 20.74 -26.16
C THR A 154 10.02 19.59 -25.62
N VAL A 155 8.75 19.51 -25.99
CA VAL A 155 7.84 18.44 -25.56
C VAL A 155 8.27 17.11 -26.18
N ILE A 156 8.66 17.12 -27.47
CA ILE A 156 9.22 15.95 -28.16
C ILE A 156 10.49 15.47 -27.45
N PHE A 157 11.45 16.37 -27.21
CA PHE A 157 12.71 16.04 -26.52
C PHE A 157 12.46 15.48 -25.11
N LEU A 158 11.54 16.07 -24.35
CA LEU A 158 11.16 15.56 -23.03
C LEU A 158 10.54 14.16 -23.12
N ARG A 159 9.66 13.92 -24.09
CA ARG A 159 9.06 12.59 -24.32
C ARG A 159 10.11 11.54 -24.67
N GLU A 160 11.07 11.88 -25.53
CA GLU A 160 12.21 11.02 -25.87
C GLU A 160 13.07 10.72 -24.65
N LYS A 161 13.42 11.75 -23.86
CA LYS A 161 14.20 11.58 -22.63
C LYS A 161 13.49 10.71 -21.60
N ILE A 162 12.18 10.88 -21.42
CA ILE A 162 11.37 10.02 -20.55
C ILE A 162 11.38 8.57 -21.05
N SER A 163 11.29 8.38 -22.38
CA SER A 163 11.32 7.05 -22.98
C SER A 163 12.68 6.37 -22.78
N ALA A 164 13.78 7.10 -22.97
CA ALA A 164 15.14 6.61 -22.73
C ALA A 164 15.38 6.23 -21.26
N LEU A 165 14.98 7.11 -20.31
CA LEU A 165 15.06 6.82 -18.88
C LEU A 165 14.21 5.61 -18.48
N SER A 166 13.04 5.44 -19.10
CA SER A 166 12.18 4.27 -18.87
C SER A 166 12.83 2.96 -19.32
N THR A 167 13.57 2.97 -20.43
CA THR A 167 14.33 1.79 -20.89
C THR A 167 15.52 1.47 -19.98
N GLU A 168 16.28 2.48 -19.56
CA GLU A 168 17.40 2.34 -18.63
C GLU A 168 16.94 1.79 -17.27
N ALA A 169 15.83 2.32 -16.74
CA ALA A 169 15.25 1.83 -15.50
C ALA A 169 14.84 0.34 -15.57
N LYS A 170 14.35 -0.13 -16.73
CA LYS A 170 14.03 -1.56 -16.94
C LYS A 170 15.29 -2.42 -16.95
N GLU A 171 16.37 -1.95 -17.56
CA GLU A 171 17.65 -2.65 -17.58
C GLU A 171 18.26 -2.74 -16.18
N HIS A 172 18.28 -1.64 -15.42
CA HIS A 172 18.74 -1.64 -14.03
C HIS A 172 17.93 -2.59 -13.15
N LYS A 173 16.60 -2.66 -13.35
CA LYS A 173 15.75 -3.62 -12.65
C LYS A 173 16.12 -5.07 -12.97
N LEU A 174 16.40 -5.37 -14.24
CA LEU A 174 16.84 -6.72 -14.65
C LEU A 174 18.23 -7.06 -14.09
N SER A 175 19.15 -6.09 -14.07
CA SER A 175 20.47 -6.23 -13.46
C SER A 175 20.38 -6.53 -11.96
N LEU A 176 19.54 -5.79 -11.23
CA LEU A 176 19.29 -6.02 -9.81
C LEU A 176 18.73 -7.43 -9.54
N ASN A 177 17.77 -7.88 -10.36
CA ASN A 177 17.22 -9.23 -10.23
C ASN A 177 18.28 -10.32 -10.46
N ARG A 178 19.20 -10.11 -11.42
CA ARG A 178 20.32 -11.03 -11.66
C ARG A 178 21.26 -11.09 -10.45
N MET A 179 21.62 -9.92 -9.90
CA MET A 179 22.49 -9.84 -8.72
C MET A 179 21.87 -10.52 -7.50
N MET A 180 20.57 -10.33 -7.26
CA MET A 180 19.86 -11.04 -6.19
C MET A 180 19.90 -12.56 -6.37
N LEU A 181 19.73 -13.05 -7.61
CA LEU A 181 19.81 -14.48 -7.89
C LEU A 181 21.22 -15.04 -7.65
N GLU A 182 22.27 -14.29 -8.01
CA GLU A 182 23.65 -14.68 -7.73
C GLU A 182 23.95 -14.67 -6.22
N SER A 183 23.43 -13.68 -5.48
CA SER A 183 23.55 -13.63 -4.02
C SER A 183 22.95 -14.88 -3.35
N GLN A 184 21.77 -15.31 -3.80
CA GLN A 184 21.14 -16.54 -3.29
C GLN A 184 21.99 -17.80 -3.60
N LYS A 185 22.64 -17.85 -4.76
CA LYS A 185 23.54 -18.96 -5.11
C LYS A 185 24.77 -18.99 -4.20
N LEU A 186 25.34 -17.83 -3.89
CA LEU A 186 26.49 -17.72 -2.99
C LEU A 186 26.15 -18.17 -1.57
N GLU A 187 24.95 -17.85 -1.09
CA GLU A 187 24.46 -18.31 0.23
C GLU A 187 24.40 -19.84 0.31
N VAL A 188 23.94 -20.51 -0.75
CA VAL A 188 23.92 -21.99 -0.82
C VAL A 188 25.34 -22.56 -0.79
N VAL A 189 26.29 -21.94 -1.51
CA VAL A 189 27.69 -22.36 -1.51
C VAL A 189 28.34 -22.16 -0.14
N GLU A 190 28.05 -21.04 0.52
CA GLU A 190 28.55 -20.74 1.86
C GLU A 190 28.09 -21.79 2.88
N VAL A 191 26.79 -22.14 2.88
CA VAL A 191 26.25 -23.19 3.75
C VAL A 191 26.90 -24.55 3.47
N SER A 192 27.14 -24.89 2.19
CA SER A 192 27.84 -26.13 1.82
C SER A 192 29.29 -26.15 2.33
N PHE A 193 30.01 -25.04 2.18
CA PHE A 193 31.38 -24.93 2.65
C PHE A 193 31.48 -25.00 4.18
N GLN A 194 30.57 -24.34 4.90
CA GLN A 194 30.50 -24.45 6.36
C GLN A 194 30.30 -25.90 6.81
N LYS A 195 29.44 -26.65 6.12
CA LYS A 195 29.23 -28.07 6.38
C LYS A 195 30.51 -28.89 6.16
N GLU A 196 31.19 -28.72 5.03
CA GLU A 196 32.45 -29.41 4.73
C GLU A 196 33.54 -29.11 5.78
N VAL A 197 33.62 -27.86 6.24
CA VAL A 197 34.55 -27.45 7.30
C VAL A 197 34.25 -28.17 8.62
N GLU A 198 32.98 -28.31 8.99
CA GLU A 198 32.60 -29.03 10.22
C GLU A 198 32.83 -30.55 10.12
N GLU A 199 32.59 -31.15 8.96
CA GLU A 199 32.94 -32.55 8.67
C GLU A 199 34.45 -32.77 8.80
N LEU A 200 35.27 -31.91 8.19
CA LEU A 200 36.73 -31.99 8.28
C LEU A 200 37.24 -31.80 9.71
N LYS A 201 36.64 -30.88 10.49
CA LYS A 201 36.96 -30.72 11.91
C LYS A 201 36.67 -31.99 12.69
N GLN A 202 35.58 -32.69 12.37
CA GLN A 202 35.22 -33.96 12.99
C GLN A 202 36.20 -35.07 12.62
N ASP A 203 36.55 -35.20 11.33
CA ASP A 203 37.54 -36.17 10.86
C ASP A 203 38.89 -35.96 11.54
N LYS A 204 39.32 -34.70 11.67
CA LYS A 204 40.54 -34.34 12.40
C LYS A 204 40.47 -34.77 13.87
N ARG A 205 39.35 -34.53 14.56
CA ARG A 205 39.15 -34.97 15.95
C ARG A 205 39.25 -36.49 16.05
N GLU A 206 38.66 -37.22 15.11
CA GLU A 206 38.71 -38.68 15.08
C GLU A 206 40.14 -39.21 14.85
N VAL A 207 40.86 -38.68 13.87
CA VAL A 207 42.26 -39.06 13.59
C VAL A 207 43.15 -38.77 14.81
N VAL A 208 43.01 -37.58 15.41
CA VAL A 208 43.77 -37.19 16.60
C VAL A 208 43.45 -38.13 17.77
N SER A 209 42.17 -38.45 17.99
CA SER A 209 41.75 -39.37 19.06
C SER A 209 42.28 -40.80 18.86
N LYS A 210 42.43 -41.27 17.61
CA LYS A 210 42.98 -42.60 17.30
C LYS A 210 44.50 -42.64 17.37
N PHE A 211 45.17 -41.57 16.97
CA PHE A 211 46.63 -41.53 16.86
C PHE A 211 47.33 -41.22 18.19
N ILE A 212 46.76 -40.34 19.03
CA ILE A 212 47.34 -39.97 20.32
C ILE A 212 47.61 -41.21 21.21
N PRO A 213 46.68 -42.14 21.43
CA PRO A 213 46.94 -43.31 22.28
C PRO A 213 48.08 -44.17 21.77
N TYR A 214 48.21 -44.33 20.45
CA TYR A 214 49.28 -45.12 19.84
C TYR A 214 50.65 -44.47 20.05
N VAL A 215 50.76 -43.17 19.77
CA VAL A 215 52.00 -42.40 20.01
C VAL A 215 52.35 -42.37 21.49
N VAL A 216 51.39 -42.17 22.39
CA VAL A 216 51.62 -42.18 23.85
C VAL A 216 52.10 -43.56 24.31
N MET A 217 51.53 -44.64 23.79
CA MET A 217 51.91 -46.01 24.14
C MET A 217 53.33 -46.36 23.66
N GLU A 218 53.69 -45.99 22.41
CA GLU A 218 55.06 -46.12 21.88
C GLU A 218 56.05 -45.23 22.64
N LEU A 219 55.65 -44.00 23.00
CA LEU A 219 56.45 -43.12 23.85
C LEU A 219 56.75 -43.83 25.17
N VAL A 220 55.73 -44.21 25.94
CA VAL A 220 55.85 -44.81 27.30
C VAL A 220 56.76 -46.04 27.33
N HIS A 221 56.84 -46.81 26.24
CA HIS A 221 57.69 -48.00 26.15
C HIS A 221 59.10 -47.74 25.60
N SER A 222 59.43 -46.52 25.18
CA SER A 222 60.78 -46.15 24.74
C SER A 222 61.55 -45.47 25.88
N ASP A 223 62.69 -46.02 26.29
CA ASP A 223 63.62 -45.38 27.25
C ASP A 223 64.16 -44.01 26.74
N ASN A 224 63.91 -43.71 25.46
CA ASN A 224 64.17 -42.41 24.83
C ASN A 224 63.11 -41.34 25.16
N MET A 225 62.07 -41.65 25.93
CA MET A 225 61.02 -40.72 26.38
C MET A 225 61.54 -39.48 27.08
N GLY A 226 62.47 -39.66 28.02
CA GLY A 226 63.11 -38.53 28.71
C GLY A 226 63.86 -37.63 27.73
N SER A 227 64.45 -38.21 26.67
CA SER A 227 65.15 -37.48 25.61
C SER A 227 64.19 -36.76 24.69
N LEU A 228 63.06 -37.38 24.31
CA LEU A 228 62.09 -36.76 23.40
C LEU A 228 61.28 -35.67 24.10
N VAL A 229 60.80 -35.89 25.33
CA VAL A 229 60.17 -34.86 26.16
C VAL A 229 61.17 -33.75 26.47
N GLY A 230 62.41 -34.10 26.82
CA GLY A 230 63.50 -33.13 26.99
C GLY A 230 63.77 -32.32 25.71
N LYS A 231 63.69 -32.93 24.53
CA LYS A 231 63.81 -32.25 23.23
C LYS A 231 62.58 -31.44 22.87
N LEU A 232 61.36 -31.88 23.16
CA LEU A 232 60.12 -31.16 22.87
C LEU A 232 59.98 -29.95 23.80
N VAL A 233 60.32 -30.10 25.08
CA VAL A 233 60.45 -29.01 26.05
C VAL A 233 61.60 -28.09 25.64
N SER A 234 62.75 -28.63 25.22
CA SER A 234 63.83 -27.81 24.67
C SER A 234 63.42 -27.10 23.38
N PHE A 235 62.68 -27.72 22.46
CA PHE A 235 62.18 -27.07 21.23
C PHE A 235 61.07 -26.07 21.54
N ALA A 236 60.21 -26.30 22.53
CA ALA A 236 59.24 -25.31 22.96
C ALA A 236 59.93 -24.11 23.64
N ILE A 237 61.02 -24.33 24.38
CA ILE A 237 61.86 -23.28 24.97
C ILE A 237 62.72 -22.56 23.90
N VAL A 238 63.25 -23.30 22.91
CA VAL A 238 64.19 -22.80 21.88
C VAL A 238 63.47 -22.23 20.66
N TYR A 239 62.41 -22.88 20.16
CA TYR A 239 61.63 -22.46 18.99
C TYR A 239 60.32 -21.75 19.34
N GLY A 240 59.82 -21.85 20.59
CA GLY A 240 58.76 -21.01 21.12
C GLY A 240 59.25 -19.62 21.53
N ARG A 241 59.75 -18.86 20.54
CA ARG A 241 59.85 -17.39 20.50
C ARG A 241 59.89 -16.64 21.85
N CYS A 242 60.99 -16.77 22.59
CA CYS A 242 61.47 -15.68 23.45
C CYS A 242 62.45 -14.82 22.64
N ARG A 243 62.06 -13.60 22.24
CA ARG A 243 62.96 -12.61 21.59
C ARG A 243 64.26 -12.33 22.37
N ALA A 244 64.31 -12.69 23.65
CA ALA A 244 65.48 -12.54 24.50
C ALA A 244 66.65 -13.49 24.13
N PHE A 245 66.41 -14.66 23.53
CA PHE A 245 67.47 -15.64 23.27
C PHE A 245 68.25 -15.40 21.97
N GLU A 246 67.68 -14.75 20.94
CA GLU A 246 68.46 -14.32 19.77
C GLU A 246 69.56 -13.32 20.15
N GLN A 247 69.31 -12.48 21.17
CA GLN A 247 70.31 -11.56 21.71
C GLN A 247 71.41 -12.31 22.49
N VAL A 248 71.09 -13.44 23.13
CA VAL A 248 72.03 -14.26 23.91
C VAL A 248 72.86 -15.18 23.01
N ALA A 249 72.28 -15.75 21.95
CA ALA A 249 72.96 -16.66 21.03
C ALA A 249 74.04 -15.96 20.17
N GLY A 250 73.95 -14.63 19.98
CA GLY A 250 74.98 -13.83 19.34
C GLY A 250 76.22 -13.55 20.22
N ILE A 251 76.16 -13.88 21.51
CA ILE A 251 77.21 -13.58 22.48
C ILE A 251 78.14 -14.79 22.54
N LYS A 252 79.29 -14.67 21.86
CA LYS A 252 80.29 -15.75 21.72
C LYS A 252 81.06 -16.07 23.01
N GLU A 253 80.82 -15.35 24.11
CA GLU A 253 81.52 -15.51 25.38
C GLU A 253 80.57 -16.08 26.46
N PRO A 254 81.04 -17.00 27.33
CA PRO A 254 80.22 -17.56 28.40
C PRO A 254 79.63 -16.47 29.30
N PHE A 255 78.31 -16.47 29.48
CA PHE A 255 77.62 -15.50 30.33
C PHE A 255 78.00 -15.67 31.80
N ASP A 256 78.71 -14.69 32.34
CA ASP A 256 78.99 -14.60 33.77
C ASP A 256 77.87 -13.82 34.48
N LEU A 257 76.92 -14.57 35.05
CA LEU A 257 75.77 -14.00 35.79
C LEU A 257 76.21 -13.15 37.00
N SER A 258 77.45 -13.29 37.48
CA SER A 258 77.98 -12.47 38.57
C SER A 258 78.25 -11.01 38.17
N LYS A 259 78.26 -10.71 36.86
CA LYS A 259 78.46 -9.36 36.32
C LYS A 259 77.16 -8.60 36.04
N LEU A 260 75.99 -9.25 36.13
CA LEU A 260 74.71 -8.55 36.05
C LEU A 260 74.52 -7.73 37.33
N LYS A 261 74.37 -6.40 37.17
CA LYS A 261 74.42 -5.41 38.27
C LYS A 261 73.38 -5.63 39.38
N ASP A 262 72.38 -6.48 39.14
CA ASP A 262 71.27 -6.79 40.04
C ASP A 262 71.17 -8.28 40.42
N TYR A 263 72.13 -9.12 40.02
CA TYR A 263 72.09 -10.55 40.37
C TYR A 263 72.51 -10.77 41.83
N ARG A 264 71.52 -10.95 42.72
CA ARG A 264 71.73 -11.20 44.15
C ARG A 264 72.02 -12.69 44.38
N SER A 265 73.16 -13.01 44.99
CA SER A 265 73.57 -14.40 45.28
C SER A 265 72.61 -15.20 46.18
N SER A 266 71.65 -14.52 46.85
CA SER A 266 70.59 -15.15 47.65
C SER A 266 69.62 -16.01 46.83
N TYR A 267 69.44 -15.75 45.54
CA TYR A 267 68.49 -16.48 44.68
C TYR A 267 68.83 -17.96 44.48
N LYS A 268 70.07 -18.39 44.75
CA LYS A 268 70.48 -19.78 44.59
C LYS A 268 69.82 -20.72 45.60
N LYS A 269 69.45 -20.21 46.79
CA LYS A 269 68.75 -20.99 47.83
C LYS A 269 67.24 -21.03 47.60
N ASP A 270 66.66 -19.93 47.11
CA ASP A 270 65.22 -19.83 46.88
C ASP A 270 64.73 -20.69 45.72
N HIS A 271 65.59 -20.96 44.72
CA HIS A 271 65.25 -21.86 43.61
C HIS A 271 65.08 -23.33 44.03
N THR A 272 65.81 -23.80 45.05
CA THR A 272 65.65 -25.17 45.56
C THR A 272 64.36 -25.32 46.38
N GLN A 273 63.92 -24.26 47.04
CA GLN A 273 62.67 -24.24 47.80
C GLN A 273 61.45 -24.09 46.89
N ALA A 274 61.50 -23.19 45.90
CA ALA A 274 60.43 -23.01 44.91
C ALA A 274 60.19 -24.27 44.06
N SER A 275 61.22 -25.09 43.83
CA SER A 275 61.08 -26.38 43.11
C SER A 275 60.23 -27.40 43.87
N ASN A 276 60.27 -27.39 45.20
CA ASN A 276 59.48 -28.31 46.02
C ASN A 276 58.04 -27.79 46.21
N ASP A 277 57.87 -26.47 46.27
CA ASP A 277 56.55 -25.84 46.32
C ASP A 277 55.79 -26.02 44.99
N LEU A 278 56.48 -26.03 43.84
CA LEU A 278 55.86 -26.30 42.54
C LEU A 278 55.42 -27.75 42.39
N ALA A 279 56.18 -28.71 42.94
CA ALA A 279 55.85 -30.14 42.92
C ALA A 279 54.64 -30.49 43.81
N THR A 280 54.31 -29.62 44.76
CA THR A 280 53.15 -29.77 45.67
C THR A 280 52.04 -28.75 45.37
N ALA A 281 52.25 -27.82 44.45
CA ALA A 281 51.26 -26.85 44.02
C ALA A 281 50.13 -27.55 43.26
N THR A 282 48.95 -27.61 43.89
CA THR A 282 47.71 -27.95 43.20
C THR A 282 47.29 -26.74 42.39
N PHE A 283 47.03 -26.92 41.10
CA PHE A 283 46.59 -25.86 40.20
C PHE A 283 45.10 -26.07 39.89
N PRO A 284 44.18 -25.36 40.58
CA PRO A 284 42.75 -25.61 40.46
C PRO A 284 42.20 -25.41 39.03
N TRP A 285 42.90 -24.61 38.22
CA TRP A 285 42.54 -24.40 36.81
C TRP A 285 42.77 -25.64 35.94
N LEU A 286 43.71 -26.52 36.31
CA LEU A 286 43.92 -27.81 35.64
C LEU A 286 42.83 -28.80 36.03
N ASP A 287 42.37 -28.79 37.28
CA ASP A 287 41.26 -29.65 37.70
C ASP A 287 39.95 -29.27 36.98
N GLU A 288 39.71 -27.96 36.74
CA GLU A 288 38.55 -27.49 35.97
C GLU A 288 38.64 -27.88 34.48
N PHE A 289 39.86 -27.97 33.92
CA PHE A 289 40.10 -28.43 32.54
C PHE A 289 39.85 -29.92 32.35
N VAL A 290 40.11 -30.73 33.38
CA VAL A 290 39.84 -32.17 33.35
C VAL A 290 38.33 -32.46 33.37
N VAL A 291 37.52 -31.56 33.94
CA VAL A 291 36.05 -31.72 34.03
C VAL A 291 35.35 -31.41 32.70
N ASP A 292 35.85 -30.47 31.89
CA ASP A 292 35.33 -30.22 30.53
C ASP A 292 36.46 -29.86 29.54
N PRO A 293 37.03 -30.85 28.83
CA PRO A 293 38.11 -30.64 27.86
C PRO A 293 37.67 -29.83 26.63
N SER A 294 36.37 -29.62 26.47
CA SER A 294 35.75 -28.96 25.31
C SER A 294 35.62 -27.45 25.51
N ALA A 295 35.87 -26.95 26.73
CA ALA A 295 35.78 -25.54 27.04
C ALA A 295 36.81 -24.73 26.22
N PRO A 296 36.41 -23.62 25.57
CA PRO A 296 37.35 -22.75 24.87
C PRO A 296 38.42 -22.22 25.82
N ILE A 297 39.66 -22.17 25.36
CA ILE A 297 40.80 -21.66 26.15
C ILE A 297 40.53 -20.21 26.63
N GLU A 298 39.78 -19.42 25.86
CA GLU A 298 39.40 -18.06 26.26
C GLU A 298 38.46 -18.04 27.48
N ALA A 299 37.58 -19.03 27.63
CA ALA A 299 36.66 -19.11 28.77
C ALA A 299 37.40 -19.43 30.07
N LEU A 300 38.43 -20.27 30.02
CA LEU A 300 39.27 -20.62 31.18
C LEU A 300 40.15 -19.46 31.64
N LEU A 301 40.70 -18.68 30.68
CA LEU A 301 41.53 -17.52 30.98
C LEU A 301 40.73 -16.29 31.42
N SER A 302 39.41 -16.25 31.14
CA SER A 302 38.54 -15.13 31.54
C SER A 302 38.21 -15.11 33.03
N LYS A 303 38.40 -16.23 33.73
CA LYS A 303 38.19 -16.34 35.18
C LYS A 303 39.42 -15.84 35.93
N ASN A 304 39.44 -14.55 36.27
CA ASN A 304 40.45 -14.01 37.16
C ASN A 304 40.39 -14.73 38.54
N PRO A 305 41.52 -15.21 39.08
CA PRO A 305 41.51 -15.84 40.39
C PRO A 305 41.07 -14.84 41.46
N LEU A 306 40.06 -15.22 42.26
CA LEU A 306 39.41 -14.38 43.29
C LEU A 306 40.37 -13.92 44.42
N THR A 307 41.62 -14.40 44.43
CA THR A 307 42.57 -14.25 45.54
C THR A 307 43.46 -13.02 45.46
N LEU A 308 43.27 -12.11 44.49
CA LEU A 308 44.00 -10.83 44.40
C LEU A 308 43.25 -9.61 44.95
N GLN A 309 42.20 -9.78 45.76
CA GLN A 309 41.69 -8.67 46.57
C GLN A 309 42.58 -8.45 47.81
N ARG A 310 43.41 -7.40 47.75
CA ARG A 310 44.16 -6.91 48.91
C ARG A 310 43.19 -6.59 50.07
N PRO A 311 43.48 -7.01 51.31
CA PRO A 311 42.73 -6.57 52.48
C PRO A 311 42.80 -5.04 52.61
N ALA A 312 41.65 -4.40 52.83
CA ALA A 312 41.58 -2.98 53.11
C ALA A 312 42.32 -2.66 54.44
N PRO A 313 43.08 -1.55 54.54
CA PRO A 313 43.80 -1.22 55.77
C PRO A 313 42.82 -0.92 56.91
N SER A 314 42.96 -1.61 58.04
CA SER A 314 42.19 -1.28 59.25
C SER A 314 42.68 0.05 59.81
N ARG A 315 41.81 1.06 59.87
CA ARG A 315 42.08 2.32 60.58
C ARG A 315 42.18 2.02 62.07
N THR A 316 43.32 2.38 62.66
CA THR A 316 43.51 2.59 64.11
C THR A 316 43.54 4.08 64.37
#